data_AF-A0A3D9DNE8-F1
#
_entry.id   AF-A0A3D9DNE8-F1
#
_cell.length_a   1.000
_cell.length_b   1.000
_cell.length_c   1.000
_cell.angle_alpha   90.00
_cell.angle_beta   90.00
_cell.angle_gamma   90.00
#
_symmetry.space_group_name_H-M   'P 1'
#
loop_
_entity.id
_entity.type
_entity.pdbx_description
1 polymer ?
#
loop_
_entity_poly.entity_id
_entity_poly.type
_entity_poly.pdbx_seq_one_letter_code
_entity_poly.pdbx_strand_id
1 'polypeptide(L)'
;MKTLNEKMKDWTDADIAMHEIALKLELIPEDNFPKFKSYYWSGTEKSKALKNILNELTNIGFLDFNTDENTFKINQEFCFEK
;
A
#
# COMPACT_ATOMS: atom_id res chain seq x y z
N MET A 1 -1.82 -6.28 16.13
CA MET A 1 -1.34 -5.66 14.88
C MET A 1 -2.56 -5.26 14.06
N LYS A 2 -2.73 -3.97 13.73
CA LYS A 2 -3.87 -3.51 12.92
C LYS A 2 -3.80 -4.13 11.52
N THR A 3 -4.95 -4.45 10.92
CA THR A 3 -5.06 -4.97 9.54
C THR A 3 -4.80 -3.86 8.51
N LEU A 4 -4.60 -4.23 7.24
CA LEU A 4 -4.48 -3.25 6.15
C LEU A 4 -5.77 -2.40 6.06
N ASN A 5 -6.95 -3.04 6.19
CA ASN A 5 -8.28 -2.40 6.28
C ASN A 5 -8.34 -1.29 7.33
N GLU A 6 -7.76 -1.50 8.51
CA GLU A 6 -7.76 -0.49 9.57
C GLU A 6 -6.73 0.60 9.35
N LYS A 7 -5.59 0.29 8.72
CA LYS A 7 -4.48 1.23 8.50
C LYS A 7 -4.70 2.16 7.31
N MET A 8 -5.40 1.68 6.29
CA MET A 8 -5.72 2.41 5.06
C MET A 8 -7.22 2.65 4.91
N LYS A 9 -7.94 2.76 6.04
CA LYS A 9 -9.37 3.12 6.04
C LYS A 9 -9.60 4.51 5.45
N ASP A 10 -8.72 5.44 5.81
CA ASP A 10 -8.68 6.81 5.30
C ASP A 10 -7.59 6.94 4.22
N TRP A 11 -7.59 8.05 3.49
CA TRP A 11 -6.57 8.35 2.50
C TRP A 11 -5.18 8.42 3.13
N THR A 12 -4.23 7.77 2.49
CA THR A 12 -2.82 7.72 2.90
C THR A 12 -1.91 7.93 1.70
N ASP A 13 -0.79 8.61 1.91
CA ASP A 13 0.20 8.82 0.86
C ASP A 13 0.78 7.47 0.39
N ALA A 14 1.26 7.45 -0.85
CA ALA A 14 1.90 6.28 -1.46
C ALA A 14 2.99 5.63 -0.57
N ASP A 15 3.74 6.43 0.19
CA ASP A 15 4.79 5.94 1.10
C ASP A 15 4.24 5.06 2.22
N ILE A 16 3.10 5.48 2.79
CA ILE A 16 2.44 4.77 3.89
C ILE A 16 1.79 3.51 3.32
N ALA A 17 1.14 3.62 2.17
CA ALA A 17 0.53 2.48 1.48
C ALA A 17 1.57 1.39 1.15
N MET A 18 2.72 1.76 0.57
CA MET A 18 3.83 0.84 0.30
C MET A 18 4.40 0.21 1.58
N HIS A 19 4.50 0.99 2.66
CA HIS A 19 5.00 0.51 3.94
C HIS A 19 4.09 -0.53 4.59
N GLU A 20 2.79 -0.26 4.65
CA GLU A 20 1.83 -1.19 5.26
C GLU A 20 1.74 -2.50 4.45
N ILE A 21 1.78 -2.42 3.11
CA ILE A 21 1.85 -3.63 2.26
C ILE A 21 3.15 -4.40 2.50
N ALA A 22 4.30 -3.71 2.56
CA ALA A 22 5.58 -4.35 2.80
C ALA A 22 5.63 -5.08 4.15
N LEU A 23 5.04 -4.50 5.20
CA LEU A 23 4.89 -5.14 6.51
C LEU A 23 3.99 -6.37 6.45
N LYS A 24 2.86 -6.32 5.74
CA LYS A 24 1.92 -7.46 5.64
C LYS A 24 2.44 -8.62 4.81
N LEU A 25 3.31 -8.34 3.86
CA LEU A 25 4.01 -9.36 3.08
C LEU A 25 5.32 -9.79 3.73
N GLU A 26 5.62 -9.31 4.94
CA GLU A 26 6.85 -9.62 5.69
C GLU A 26 8.15 -9.34 4.91
N LEU A 27 8.12 -8.33 4.03
CA LEU A 27 9.27 -7.92 3.22
C LEU A 27 10.26 -7.05 3.99
N ILE A 28 9.80 -6.46 5.09
CA ILE A 28 10.58 -5.66 6.05
C ILE A 28 10.21 -6.08 7.47
N PRO A 29 11.12 -5.94 8.46
CA PRO A 29 10.79 -6.19 9.86
C PRO A 29 9.77 -5.18 10.37
N GLU A 30 9.04 -5.54 11.43
CA GLU A 30 8.19 -4.60 12.15
C GLU A 30 9.03 -3.40 12.62
N ASP A 31 8.61 -2.21 12.22
CA ASP A 31 9.27 -0.96 12.52
C ASP A 31 8.27 0.20 12.54
N ASN A 32 8.78 1.39 12.84
CA ASN A 32 8.02 2.62 12.70
C ASN A 32 8.39 3.30 11.38
N PHE A 33 7.38 3.64 10.58
CA PHE A 33 7.52 4.57 9.47
C PHE A 33 8.20 5.89 9.95
N PRO A 34 9.14 6.50 9.19
CA PRO A 34 9.47 6.28 7.77
C PRO A 34 10.80 5.55 7.51
N LYS A 35 11.30 4.69 8.40
CA LYS A 35 12.67 4.12 8.31
C LYS A 35 13.04 3.53 6.94
N PHE A 36 12.11 2.85 6.27
CA PHE A 36 12.32 2.26 4.93
C PHE A 36 11.82 3.12 3.76
N LYS A 37 11.45 4.39 3.96
CA LYS A 37 10.88 5.26 2.91
C LYS A 37 11.78 5.37 1.67
N SER A 38 13.11 5.51 1.85
CA SER A 38 14.06 5.59 0.73
C SER A 38 14.08 4.33 -0.14
N TYR A 39 13.80 3.16 0.46
CA TYR A 39 13.75 1.90 -0.26
C TYR A 39 12.56 1.84 -1.23
N TYR A 40 11.40 2.40 -0.88
CA TYR A 40 10.22 2.41 -1.76
C TYR A 40 10.44 3.19 -3.06
N TRP A 41 11.37 4.15 -3.06
CA TRP A 41 11.73 4.96 -4.22
C TRP A 41 13.06 4.56 -4.86
N SER A 42 13.71 3.51 -4.37
CA SER A 42 15.06 3.11 -4.81
C SER A 42 15.14 2.58 -6.24
N GLY A 43 14.01 2.21 -6.87
CA GLY A 43 14.00 1.64 -8.23
C GLY A 43 14.53 0.21 -8.32
N THR A 44 14.85 -0.42 -7.18
CA THR A 44 15.20 -1.85 -7.08
C THR A 44 14.01 -2.72 -7.49
N GLU A 45 14.28 -3.98 -7.88
CA GLU A 45 13.23 -4.94 -8.26
C GLU A 45 12.18 -5.11 -7.16
N LYS A 46 12.60 -5.15 -5.90
CA LYS A 46 11.68 -5.26 -4.77
C LYS A 46 10.80 -4.02 -4.60
N SER A 47 11.35 -2.81 -4.80
CA SER A 47 10.56 -1.57 -4.77
C SER A 47 9.58 -1.50 -5.94
N LYS A 48 9.97 -2.00 -7.12
CA LYS A 48 9.08 -2.13 -8.28
C LYS A 48 7.95 -3.12 -8.02
N ALA A 49 8.25 -4.26 -7.38
CA ALA A 49 7.24 -5.24 -7.00
C ALA A 49 6.19 -4.63 -6.05
N LEU A 50 6.60 -3.85 -5.05
CA LEU A 50 5.67 -3.15 -4.14
C LEU A 50 4.74 -2.18 -4.90
N LYS A 51 5.29 -1.41 -5.83
CA LYS A 51 4.50 -0.51 -6.68
C LYS A 51 3.52 -1.27 -7.58
N ASN A 52 3.97 -2.39 -8.14
CA ASN A 52 3.10 -3.25 -8.95
C ASN A 52 1.96 -3.82 -8.10
N ILE A 53 2.23 -4.26 -6.87
CA ILE A 53 1.18 -4.74 -5.97
C ILE A 53 0.15 -3.65 -5.68
N LEU A 54 0.58 -2.42 -5.40
CA LEU A 54 -0.35 -1.29 -5.24
C LEU A 54 -1.23 -1.10 -6.48
N ASN A 55 -0.62 -1.08 -7.66
CA ASN A 55 -1.34 -0.90 -8.92
C ASN A 55 -2.33 -2.05 -9.17
N GLU A 56 -1.94 -3.30 -8.94
CA GLU A 56 -2.82 -4.47 -9.10
C GLU A 56 -3.99 -4.42 -8.11
N LEU A 57 -3.74 -4.05 -6.85
CA LEU A 57 -4.80 -3.86 -5.85
C LEU A 57 -5.77 -2.73 -6.24
N THR A 58 -5.28 -1.66 -6.85
CA THR A 58 -6.15 -0.62 -7.43
C THR A 58 -6.92 -1.15 -8.65
N ASN A 59 -6.27 -1.90 -9.55
CA ASN A 59 -6.89 -2.42 -10.77
C ASN A 59 -8.04 -3.39 -10.48
N ILE A 60 -7.91 -4.22 -9.45
CA ILE A 60 -9.00 -5.12 -9.03
C ILE A 60 -10.09 -4.40 -8.22
N GLY A 61 -9.90 -3.11 -7.90
CA GLY A 61 -10.85 -2.31 -7.13
C GLY A 61 -10.76 -2.49 -5.61
N PHE A 62 -9.70 -3.13 -5.09
CA PHE A 62 -9.47 -3.26 -3.65
C PHE A 62 -9.01 -1.94 -3.03
N LEU A 63 -8.21 -1.15 -3.76
CA LEU A 63 -7.82 0.20 -3.38
C LEU A 63 -8.45 1.24 -4.29
N ASP A 64 -8.94 2.32 -3.69
CA ASP A 64 -9.18 3.56 -4.40
C ASP A 64 -7.87 4.35 -4.51
N PHE A 65 -7.64 4.97 -5.67
CA PHE A 65 -6.49 5.83 -5.92
C PHE A 65 -6.94 7.24 -6.30
N ASN A 66 -6.47 8.24 -5.56
CA ASN A 66 -6.64 9.64 -5.90
C ASN A 66 -5.40 10.11 -6.67
N THR A 67 -5.58 10.36 -7.96
CA THR A 67 -4.51 10.79 -8.87
C THR A 67 -3.95 12.17 -8.54
N ASP A 68 -4.77 13.08 -8.00
CA ASP A 68 -4.39 14.47 -7.79
C ASP A 68 -3.46 14.62 -6.57
N GLU A 69 -3.72 13.82 -5.53
CA GLU A 69 -2.95 13.83 -4.28
C GLU A 69 -1.94 12.67 -4.19
N ASN A 70 -1.99 11.73 -5.13
CA ASN A 70 -1.21 10.48 -5.09
C ASN A 70 -1.41 9.70 -3.77
N THR A 71 -2.68 9.59 -3.37
CA THR A 71 -3.11 8.92 -2.13
C THR A 71 -3.95 7.68 -2.41
N PHE A 72 -3.93 6.74 -1.46
CA PHE A 72 -4.60 5.45 -1.51
C PHE A 72 -5.48 5.27 -0.28
N LYS A 73 -6.63 4.63 -0.46
CA LYS A 73 -7.46 4.10 0.63
C LYS A 73 -8.07 2.77 0.22
N ILE A 74 -8.53 1.99 1.19
CA ILE A 74 -9.26 0.75 0.91
C ILE A 74 -10.68 1.08 0.47
N ASN A 75 -11.08 0.49 -0.65
CA ASN A 75 -12.45 0.50 -1.12
C ASN A 75 -13.31 -0.36 -0.17
N GLN A 76 -14.19 0.28 0.59
CA GLN A 76 -15.06 -0.40 1.56
C GLN A 76 -16.17 -1.24 0.89
N GLU A 77 -16.40 -1.04 -0.40
CA GLU A 77 -17.38 -1.79 -1.19
C GLU A 77 -16.75 -2.99 -1.91
N PHE A 78 -15.43 -3.18 -1.80
CA PHE A 78 -14.75 -4.30 -2.44
C PHE A 78 -15.21 -5.64 -1.86
N CYS A 79 -15.58 -6.57 -2.75
CA CYS A 79 -15.95 -7.93 -2.43
C CYS A 79 -15.23 -8.89 -3.38
N PHE A 80 -14.70 -10.00 -2.85
CA PHE A 80 -14.02 -11.03 -3.66
C PHE A 80 -15.00 -11.86 -4.51
N GLU A 81 -16.31 -11.72 -4.29
CA GLU A 81 -17.36 -12.47 -4.99
C GLU A 81 -18.42 -11.51 -5.55
N LYS A 82 -18.91 -11.80 -6.76
CA LYS A 82 -20.19 -11.32 -7.29
C LYS A 82 -21.21 -12.43 -7.19
#